data_AF-A0A970PCW9-F1
#
_entry.id   AF-A0A970PCW9-F1
#
_cell.length_a   1.000
_cell.length_b   1.000
_cell.length_c   1.000
_cell.angle_alpha   90.00
_cell.angle_beta   90.00
_cell.angle_gamma   90.00
#
_symmetry.space_group_name_H-M   'P 1'
#
loop_
_entity.id
_entity.type
_entity.pdbx_description
1 polymer ?
#
loop_
_entity_poly.entity_id
_entity_poly.type
_entity_poly.pdbx_seq_one_letter_code
_entity_poly.pdbx_strand_id
1 'polypeptide(L)'
;MRREDLVTHERQLHSLRDVIEGYSQLGIGVEEEHRHVPAHSLIATQNAIEAAKYELVFGLVRDGELDVPVLVEEHFVPGGYRRYLIDGHTRTRAAIELGRRTVDAFVIWSPSGDWDSNFVRVAEHYGNVLVKDLPFI
;
A
#
# COMPACT_ATOMS: atom_id res chain seq x y z
N MET A 1 7.60 18.18 -6.68
CA MET A 1 6.26 17.58 -6.86
C MET A 1 5.22 18.68 -6.78
N ARG A 2 4.24 18.73 -7.69
CA ARG A 2 3.12 19.69 -7.64
C ARG A 2 1.92 19.04 -6.94
N ARG A 3 1.02 19.85 -6.37
CA ARG A 3 -0.20 19.36 -5.68
C ARG A 3 -1.11 18.55 -6.63
N GLU A 4 -1.07 18.84 -7.92
CA GLU A 4 -1.76 18.11 -9.00
C GLU A 4 -1.26 16.67 -9.17
N ASP A 5 -0.03 16.37 -8.72
CA ASP A 5 0.56 15.03 -8.84
C ASP A 5 0.10 14.09 -7.70
N LEU A 6 -0.67 14.60 -6.73
CA LEU A 6 -1.18 13.82 -5.59
C LEU A 6 -2.23 12.81 -6.03
N VAL A 7 -2.31 11.71 -5.27
CA VAL A 7 -3.30 10.67 -5.51
C VAL A 7 -4.67 11.14 -5.00
N THR A 8 -5.69 10.96 -5.83
CA THR A 8 -7.10 11.19 -5.48
C THR A 8 -7.81 9.86 -5.21
N HIS A 9 -8.97 9.90 -4.55
CA HIS A 9 -9.80 8.71 -4.33
C HIS A 9 -10.20 8.02 -5.65
N GLU A 10 -10.59 8.79 -6.66
CA GLU A 10 -10.94 8.28 -7.99
C GLU A 10 -9.74 7.59 -8.65
N ARG A 11 -8.55 8.20 -8.58
CA ARG A 11 -7.32 7.60 -9.11
C ARG A 11 -6.97 6.30 -8.37
N GLN A 12 -7.16 6.26 -7.05
CA GLN A 12 -6.93 5.05 -6.25
C GLN A 12 -7.85 3.90 -6.69
N LEU A 13 -9.14 4.19 -6.90
CA LEU A 13 -10.11 3.21 -7.39
C LEU A 13 -9.75 2.71 -8.80
N HIS A 14 -9.22 3.58 -9.66
CA HIS A 14 -8.74 3.18 -10.96
C HIS A 14 -7.55 2.22 -10.83
N SER A 15 -6.56 2.55 -10.00
CA SER A 15 -5.42 1.67 -9.72
C SER A 15 -5.84 0.33 -9.11
N LEU A 16 -6.84 0.31 -8.22
CA LEU A 16 -7.43 -0.94 -7.71
C LEU A 16 -7.98 -1.81 -8.84
N ARG A 17 -8.76 -1.22 -9.75
CA ARG A 17 -9.33 -1.93 -10.91
C ARG A 17 -8.25 -2.45 -11.84
N ASP A 18 -7.23 -1.65 -12.13
CA ASP A 18 -6.11 -2.05 -13.00
C ASP A 18 -5.36 -3.26 -12.42
N VAL A 19 -5.13 -3.29 -11.11
CA VAL A 19 -4.47 -4.43 -10.44
C VAL A 19 -5.36 -5.69 -10.50
N ILE A 20 -6.65 -5.56 -10.19
CA ILE A 20 -7.60 -6.69 -10.27
C ILE A 20 -7.69 -7.23 -11.70
N GLU A 21 -7.76 -6.34 -12.69
CA GLU A 21 -7.78 -6.73 -14.10
C GLU A 21 -6.48 -7.44 -14.51
N GLY A 22 -5.33 -6.92 -14.06
CA GLY A 22 -4.03 -7.57 -14.25
C GLY A 22 -4.00 -9.01 -13.72
N TYR A 23 -4.55 -9.25 -12.53
CA TYR A 23 -4.67 -10.60 -11.98
C TYR A 23 -5.64 -11.49 -12.77
N SER A 24 -6.79 -10.95 -13.16
CA SER A 24 -7.78 -11.66 -13.97
C SER A 24 -7.20 -12.13 -15.31
N GLN A 25 -6.41 -11.29 -15.99
CA GLN A 25 -5.73 -11.65 -17.24
C GLN A 25 -4.69 -12.78 -17.08
N LEU A 26 -4.14 -12.94 -15.87
CA LEU A 26 -3.24 -14.03 -15.50
C LEU A 26 -3.99 -15.29 -15.03
N GLY A 27 -5.33 -15.28 -15.01
CA GLY A 27 -6.16 -16.37 -14.51
C GLY A 27 -6.16 -16.50 -12.99
N ILE A 28 -5.77 -15.44 -12.27
CA ILE A 28 -5.71 -15.40 -10.81
C ILE A 28 -7.01 -14.78 -10.29
N GLY A 29 -7.80 -15.57 -9.56
CA GLY A 29 -9.03 -15.09 -8.92
C GLY A 29 -8.71 -14.34 -7.63
N VAL A 30 -9.00 -13.04 -7.61
CA VAL A 30 -8.86 -12.16 -6.43
C VAL A 30 -10.19 -11.50 -6.10
N GLU A 31 -10.36 -11.16 -4.82
CA GLU A 31 -11.44 -10.34 -4.28
C GLU A 31 -10.85 -9.06 -3.70
N GLU A 32 -11.72 -8.07 -3.46
CA GLU A 32 -11.36 -6.81 -2.82
C GLU A 32 -12.25 -6.52 -1.62
N GLU A 33 -11.69 -5.88 -0.60
CA GLU A 33 -12.42 -5.38 0.55
C GLU A 33 -11.86 -4.01 0.98
N HIS A 34 -12.74 -3.07 1.31
CA HIS A 34 -12.36 -1.80 1.94
C HIS A 34 -12.35 -1.95 3.47
N ARG A 35 -11.18 -1.87 4.11
CA ARG A 35 -11.03 -2.00 5.56
C ARG A 35 -9.79 -1.30 6.11
N HIS A 36 -9.76 -1.13 7.43
CA HIS A 36 -8.57 -0.66 8.14
C HIS A 36 -7.57 -1.80 8.36
N VAL A 37 -6.29 -1.56 8.11
CA VAL A 37 -5.20 -2.52 8.31
C VAL A 37 -4.11 -1.97 9.24
N PRO A 38 -3.37 -2.83 9.97
CA PRO A 38 -2.28 -2.38 10.86
C PRO A 38 -1.14 -1.73 10.06
N ALA A 39 -0.88 -0.45 10.32
CA ALA A 39 0.06 0.34 9.52
C ALA A 39 1.51 -0.14 9.67
N HIS A 40 1.90 -0.49 10.90
CA HIS A 40 3.26 -0.88 11.24
C HIS A 40 3.69 -2.26 10.74
N SER A 41 2.77 -3.06 10.20
CA SER A 41 3.05 -4.39 9.65
C SER A 41 3.00 -4.43 8.11
N LEU A 42 2.84 -3.28 7.45
CA LEU A 42 2.81 -3.22 5.99
C LEU A 42 4.22 -3.35 5.42
N ILE A 43 4.39 -4.28 4.50
CA ILE A 43 5.63 -4.54 3.76
C ILE A 43 5.67 -3.62 2.54
N ALA A 44 6.80 -2.97 2.32
CA ALA A 44 6.98 -2.08 1.19
C ALA A 44 7.29 -2.84 -0.10
N THR A 45 6.65 -2.41 -1.18
CA THR A 45 6.94 -2.83 -2.57
C THR A 45 7.83 -1.81 -3.32
N GLN A 46 8.45 -0.88 -2.58
CA GLN A 46 9.44 0.09 -3.07
C GLN A 46 10.61 0.15 -2.08
N ASN A 47 11.76 0.69 -2.49
CA ASN A 47 13.00 0.63 -1.70
C ASN A 47 13.28 1.86 -0.83
N ALA A 48 12.62 3.00 -1.08
CA ALA A 48 12.86 4.23 -0.33
C ALA A 48 11.67 5.21 -0.45
N ILE A 49 11.63 6.23 0.41
CA ILE A 49 10.68 7.34 0.32
C ILE A 49 11.43 8.62 -0.08
N GLU A 50 10.99 9.28 -1.14
CA GLU A 50 11.54 10.58 -1.52
C GLU A 50 11.25 11.63 -0.43
N ALA A 51 12.30 12.24 0.13
CA ALA A 51 12.18 13.17 1.25
C ALA A 51 11.30 14.39 0.91
N ALA A 52 11.51 15.00 -0.25
CA ALA A 52 10.74 16.16 -0.70
C ALA A 52 9.25 15.84 -0.90
N LYS A 53 8.93 14.63 -1.36
CA LYS A 53 7.54 14.15 -1.46
C LYS A 53 6.94 13.97 -0.07
N TYR A 54 7.72 13.41 0.85
CA TYR A 54 7.29 13.16 2.21
C TYR A 54 6.91 14.42 2.96
N GLU A 55 7.70 15.49 2.88
CA GLU A 55 7.39 16.75 3.56
C GLU A 55 6.01 17.30 3.14
N LEU A 56 5.72 17.27 1.84
CA LEU A 56 4.43 17.71 1.31
C LEU A 56 3.29 16.79 1.79
N VAL A 57 3.44 15.47 1.62
CA VAL A 57 2.41 14.49 1.98
C VAL A 57 2.15 14.49 3.49
N PHE A 58 3.20 14.65 4.31
CA PHE A 58 3.07 14.68 5.77
C PHE A 58 2.17 15.82 6.24
N GLY A 59 2.39 17.04 5.71
CA GLY A 59 1.52 18.18 6.01
C GLY A 59 0.06 17.90 5.64
N LEU A 60 -0.19 17.38 4.44
CA LEU A 60 -1.55 17.10 3.98
C LEU A 60 -2.25 15.99 4.76
N VAL A 61 -1.55 14.92 5.13
CA VAL A 61 -2.11 13.84 5.97
C VAL A 61 -2.38 14.34 7.39
N ARG A 62 -1.49 15.16 7.95
CA ARG A 62 -1.68 15.79 9.27
C ARG A 62 -2.92 16.69 9.29
N ASP A 63 -3.10 17.48 8.24
CA ASP A 63 -4.16 18.48 8.15
C ASP A 63 -5.49 17.88 7.63
N GLY A 64 -5.52 16.57 7.33
CA GLY A 64 -6.71 15.85 6.87
C GLY A 64 -7.09 16.11 5.40
N GLU A 65 -6.19 16.75 4.64
CA GLU A 65 -6.42 17.15 3.25
C GLU A 65 -6.04 16.05 2.23
N LEU A 66 -5.55 14.90 2.71
CA LEU A 66 -5.20 13.73 1.90
C LEU A 66 -5.68 12.45 2.59
N ASP A 67 -7.00 12.31 2.67
CA ASP A 67 -7.68 11.13 3.20
C ASP A 67 -8.13 10.22 2.05
N VAL A 68 -7.16 9.48 1.50
CA VAL A 68 -7.38 8.53 0.41
C VAL A 68 -6.91 7.16 0.86
N PRO A 69 -7.74 6.10 0.73
CA PRO A 69 -7.33 4.74 1.09
C PRO A 69 -6.03 4.34 0.40
N VAL A 70 -5.22 3.54 1.07
CA VAL A 70 -4.04 2.93 0.46
C VAL A 70 -4.42 1.65 -0.27
N LEU A 71 -3.55 1.16 -1.17
CA LEU A 71 -3.78 -0.12 -1.84
C LEU A 71 -2.87 -1.18 -1.26
N VAL A 72 -3.46 -2.26 -0.76
CA VAL A 72 -2.76 -3.34 -0.08
C VAL A 72 -3.12 -4.66 -0.74
N GLU A 73 -2.15 -5.54 -0.81
CA GLU A 73 -2.32 -6.94 -1.16
C GLU A 73 -2.08 -7.81 0.06
N GLU A 74 -2.96 -8.77 0.30
CA GLU A 74 -2.90 -9.66 1.46
C GLU A 74 -2.74 -11.11 1.05
N HIS A 75 -1.68 -11.74 1.56
CA HIS A 75 -1.35 -13.14 1.34
C HIS A 75 -1.48 -13.93 2.63
N PHE A 76 -2.07 -15.12 2.53
CA PHE A 76 -2.15 -16.07 3.63
C PHE A 76 -0.81 -16.79 3.81
N VAL A 77 -0.29 -16.79 5.04
CA VAL A 77 0.96 -17.50 5.39
C VAL A 77 0.76 -18.35 6.63
N PRO A 78 1.61 -19.37 6.88
CA PRO A 78 1.56 -20.10 8.15
C PRO A 78 1.66 -19.13 9.34
N GLY A 79 0.64 -19.12 10.19
CA GLY A 79 0.57 -18.25 11.37
C GLY A 79 -0.07 -16.87 11.16
N GLY A 80 -0.63 -16.57 9.98
CA GLY A 80 -1.44 -15.36 9.78
C GLY A 80 -1.43 -14.84 8.34
N TYR A 81 -1.18 -13.54 8.21
CA TYR A 81 -1.26 -12.81 6.95
C TYR A 81 -0.03 -11.94 6.76
N ARG A 82 0.44 -11.83 5.51
CA ARG A 82 1.40 -10.81 5.08
C ARG A 82 0.68 -9.79 4.22
N ARG A 83 0.99 -8.51 4.45
CA ARG A 83 0.35 -7.39 3.75
C ARG A 83 1.41 -6.56 3.04
N TYR A 84 1.28 -6.48 1.73
CA TYR A 84 2.19 -5.76 0.85
C TYR A 84 1.51 -4.47 0.41
N LEU A 85 2.13 -3.34 0.68
CA LEU A 85 1.62 -2.03 0.29
C LEU A 85 1.94 -1.79 -1.18
N ILE A 86 0.93 -1.81 -2.05
CA ILE A 86 1.06 -1.58 -3.49
C ILE A 86 1.21 -0.08 -3.77
N ASP A 87 0.36 0.74 -3.16
CA ASP A 87 0.42 2.20 -3.30
C ASP A 87 0.03 2.90 -1.99
N GLY A 88 0.65 4.06 -1.76
CA GLY A 88 0.43 4.88 -0.57
C GLY A 88 1.55 4.81 0.47
N HIS A 89 2.79 4.47 0.10
CA HIS A 89 3.93 4.35 1.02
C HIS A 89 4.21 5.64 1.79
N THR A 90 4.23 6.79 1.10
CA THR A 90 4.44 8.09 1.77
C THR A 90 3.29 8.44 2.72
N ARG A 91 2.05 8.15 2.32
CA ARG A 91 0.84 8.38 3.15
C ARG A 91 0.86 7.49 4.40
N THR A 92 1.22 6.23 4.22
CA THR A 92 1.36 5.26 5.31
C THR A 92 2.49 5.65 6.26
N ARG A 93 3.65 6.06 5.73
CA ARG A 93 4.77 6.57 6.55
C ARG A 93 4.33 7.78 7.37
N ALA A 94 3.66 8.74 6.76
CA ALA A 94 3.15 9.91 7.46
C ALA A 94 2.12 9.54 8.54
N ALA A 95 1.18 8.63 8.24
CA ALA A 95 0.21 8.14 9.22
C ALA A 95 0.89 7.50 10.45
N ILE A 96 1.92 6.68 10.22
CA ILE A 96 2.72 6.05 11.29
C ILE A 96 3.43 7.10 12.15
N GLU A 97 4.07 8.09 11.52
CA GLU A 97 4.80 9.17 12.21
C GLU A 97 3.86 10.10 12.99
N LEU A 98 2.61 10.23 12.56
CA LEU A 98 1.53 10.89 13.28
C LEU A 98 0.91 10.02 14.39
N GLY A 99 1.45 8.83 14.65
CA GLY A 99 1.02 7.92 15.71
C GLY A 99 -0.22 7.08 15.38
N ARG A 100 -0.67 7.04 14.12
CA ARG A 100 -1.80 6.21 13.71
C ARG A 100 -1.38 4.74 13.67
N ARG A 101 -2.17 3.88 14.34
CA ARG A 101 -1.92 2.43 14.41
C ARG A 101 -2.40 1.68 13.18
N THR A 102 -3.41 2.20 12.52
CA THR A 102 -4.06 1.62 11.35
C THR A 102 -4.16 2.66 10.23
N VAL A 103 -4.24 2.18 9.00
CA VAL A 103 -4.55 2.99 7.81
C VAL A 103 -5.77 2.40 7.12
N ASP A 104 -6.56 3.26 6.49
CA ASP A 104 -7.67 2.86 5.65
C ASP A 104 -7.17 2.34 4.30
N ALA A 105 -7.68 1.20 3.83
CA ALA A 105 -7.12 0.49 2.69
C ALA A 105 -8.16 -0.25 1.85
N PHE A 106 -7.95 -0.25 0.54
CA PHE A 106 -8.48 -1.30 -0.34
C PHE A 106 -7.52 -2.48 -0.28
N VAL A 107 -8.03 -3.64 0.14
CA VAL A 107 -7.27 -4.87 0.33
C VAL A 107 -7.65 -5.87 -0.74
N ILE A 108 -6.69 -6.24 -1.58
CA ILE A 108 -6.81 -7.32 -2.57
C ILE A 108 -6.35 -8.62 -1.90
N TRP A 109 -7.15 -9.68 -2.00
CA TRP A 109 -6.86 -10.99 -1.43
C TRP A 109 -7.43 -12.10 -2.31
N SER A 110 -7.01 -13.35 -2.13
CA SER A 110 -7.59 -14.48 -2.88
C SER A 110 -8.21 -15.53 -1.95
N PRO A 111 -9.47 -15.97 -2.21
CA PRO A 111 -10.07 -17.09 -1.48
C PRO A 111 -9.44 -18.43 -1.86
N SER A 112 -8.71 -18.50 -2.97
CA SER A 112 -8.08 -19.74 -3.47
C SER A 112 -6.75 -20.05 -2.77
N GLY A 113 -6.31 -19.20 -1.85
CA GLY A 113 -5.04 -19.32 -1.14
C GLY A 113 -3.98 -18.36 -1.68
N ASP A 114 -2.71 -18.73 -1.50
CA ASP A 114 -1.56 -17.93 -1.93
C ASP A 114 -1.37 -18.00 -3.47
N TRP A 115 -0.78 -16.97 -4.07
CA TRP A 115 -0.55 -16.87 -5.52
C TRP A 115 0.77 -16.18 -5.85
N ASP A 116 1.26 -16.42 -7.08
CA ASP A 116 2.47 -15.74 -7.58
C ASP A 116 2.15 -14.27 -7.90
N SER A 117 2.55 -13.38 -7.00
CA SER A 117 2.39 -11.94 -7.12
C SER A 117 3.69 -11.27 -7.55
N ASN A 118 3.60 -10.37 -8.53
CA ASN A 118 4.73 -9.49 -8.86
C ASN A 118 5.10 -8.55 -7.70
N PHE A 119 4.12 -8.08 -6.93
CA PHE A 119 4.38 -7.20 -5.79
C PHE A 119 5.12 -7.92 -4.66
N VAL A 120 4.77 -9.19 -4.41
CA VAL A 120 5.50 -10.05 -3.47
C VAL A 120 6.94 -10.22 -3.92
N ARG A 121 7.18 -10.57 -5.20
CA ARG A 121 8.53 -10.72 -5.74
C ARG A 121 9.36 -9.44 -5.65
N VAL A 122 8.75 -8.28 -5.90
CA VAL A 122 9.41 -6.96 -5.77
C VAL A 122 9.74 -6.66 -4.30
N ALA A 123 8.81 -6.90 -3.38
CA ALA A 123 9.04 -6.72 -1.95
C ALA A 123 10.17 -7.64 -1.44
N GLU A 124 10.19 -8.90 -1.87
CA GLU A 124 11.27 -9.85 -1.58
C GLU A 124 12.61 -9.39 -2.12
N HIS A 125 12.65 -8.85 -3.34
CA HIS A 125 13.86 -8.27 -3.93
C HIS A 125 14.42 -7.13 -3.07
N TYR A 126 13.56 -6.35 -2.43
CA TYR A 126 13.94 -5.30 -1.47
C TYR A 126 14.11 -5.80 -0.03
N GLY A 127 14.02 -7.11 0.22
CA GLY A 127 14.24 -7.72 1.53
C GLY A 127 13.05 -7.69 2.48
N ASN A 128 11.82 -7.52 1.96
CA ASN A 128 10.57 -7.43 2.73
C ASN A 128 10.62 -6.35 3.84
N VAL A 129 11.21 -5.21 3.52
CA VAL A 129 11.32 -4.08 4.45
C VAL A 129 9.93 -3.54 4.78
N LEU A 130 9.69 -3.26 6.06
CA LEU A 130 8.44 -2.63 6.48
C LEU A 130 8.42 -1.17 6.05
N VAL A 131 7.23 -0.64 5.75
CA VAL A 131 7.07 0.77 5.33
C VAL A 131 7.62 1.74 6.37
N LYS A 132 7.54 1.37 7.66
CA LYS A 132 8.12 2.15 8.76
C LYS A 132 9.66 2.13 8.84
N ASP A 133 10.31 1.27 8.09
CA ASP A 133 11.76 1.10 8.11
C ASP A 133 12.38 1.51 6.75
N LEU A 134 11.56 2.03 5.82
CA LEU A 134 12.04 2.54 4.55
C LEU A 134 12.97 3.76 4.75
N PRO A 135 14.15 3.78 4.10
CA PRO A 135 15.02 4.94 4.13
C PRO A 135 14.39 6.11 3.36
N PHE A 136 14.77 7.32 3.75
CA PHE A 136 14.54 8.51 2.94
C PHE A 136 15.69 8.71 1.95
N ILE A 137 15.35 9.09 0.71
CA ILE A 137 16.29 9.47 -0.35
C ILE A 137 16.01 10.86 -0.89
#